data_AF-A0A913YGF9-F1
#
_entry.id   AF-A0A913YGF9-F1
#
_cell.length_a   1.000
_cell.length_b   1.000
_cell.length_c   1.000
_cell.angle_alpha   90.00
_cell.angle_beta   90.00
_cell.angle_gamma   90.00
#
_symmetry.space_group_name_H-M   'P 1'
#
loop_
_entity.id
_entity.type
_entity.pdbx_description
1 polymer ?
#
loop_
_entity_poly.entity_id
_entity_poly.type
_entity_poly.pdbx_seq_one_letter_code
_entity_poly.pdbx_strand_id
1 'polypeptide(L)'
;MADEETKLTNKKKKETIKPIVPKTAVDLQRLQYEKLMKDPDKNVPIPEKRKEWKPTDPKDFVRFVMGSSAGAGSGEFHVYRATRRRENNRTEYLEREAKQEAENEDYKKKLEENKLKAEEKTAKKRAKRQRKKQKKNLAKKKKELENKQGTIIVILSIPYIIICCKMYNVMHCMDGYFHRRHKRTRN
;
A
#
# COMPACT_ATOMS: atom_id res chain seq x y z
N MET A 1 43.92 -33.26 12.84
CA MET A 1 45.05 -32.73 12.06
C MET A 1 44.59 -31.89 10.85
N ALA A 2 43.50 -32.24 10.15
CA ALA A 2 42.97 -31.45 9.02
C ALA A 2 42.38 -30.07 9.39
N ASP A 3 41.91 -29.88 10.63
CA ASP A 3 41.28 -28.62 11.07
C ASP A 3 42.27 -27.48 11.39
N GLU A 4 43.56 -27.78 11.53
CA GLU A 4 44.59 -26.78 11.81
C GLU A 4 45.14 -26.15 10.52
N GLU A 5 45.35 -26.95 9.48
CA GLU A 5 45.84 -26.50 8.17
C GLU A 5 44.82 -25.61 7.44
N THR A 6 43.52 -25.91 7.56
CA THR A 6 42.43 -25.09 7.00
C THR A 6 42.29 -23.72 7.68
N LYS A 7 42.59 -23.63 8.99
CA LYS A 7 42.63 -22.36 9.73
C LYS A 7 43.83 -21.50 9.34
N LEU A 8 45.02 -22.11 9.15
CA LEU A 8 46.24 -21.42 8.71
C LEU A 8 46.14 -20.89 7.27
N THR A 9 45.52 -21.62 6.35
CA THR A 9 45.30 -21.19 4.96
C THR A 9 44.27 -20.06 4.84
N ASN A 10 43.20 -20.09 5.63
CA ASN A 10 42.23 -18.99 5.71
C ASN A 10 42.83 -17.73 6.34
N LYS A 11 43.74 -17.86 7.31
CA LYS A 11 44.46 -16.74 7.91
C LYS A 11 45.38 -16.05 6.91
N LYS A 12 46.16 -16.81 6.13
CA LYS A 12 47.03 -16.28 5.06
C LYS A 12 46.25 -15.56 3.95
N LYS A 13 45.07 -16.04 3.55
CA LYS A 13 44.20 -15.36 2.55
C LYS A 13 43.60 -14.05 3.07
N LYS A 14 43.46 -13.89 4.39
CA LYS A 14 42.90 -12.69 5.03
C LYS A 14 43.88 -11.51 5.04
N GLU A 15 45.18 -11.80 4.96
CA GLU A 15 46.26 -10.81 5.04
C GLU A 15 46.65 -10.21 3.67
N THR A 16 46.28 -10.82 2.54
CA THR A 16 46.72 -10.39 1.19
C THR A 16 45.72 -9.51 0.41
N ILE A 17 44.55 -9.17 0.96
CA ILE A 17 43.53 -8.39 0.25
C ILE A 17 43.75 -6.90 0.55
N LYS A 18 44.19 -6.13 -0.46
CA LYS A 18 44.32 -4.67 -0.36
C LYS A 18 42.95 -4.03 -0.06
N PRO A 19 42.86 -2.98 0.79
CA PRO A 19 41.59 -2.34 1.08
C PRO A 19 41.02 -1.67 -0.17
N ILE A 20 39.88 -2.18 -0.65
CA ILE A 20 39.15 -1.62 -1.79
C ILE A 20 38.23 -0.52 -1.26
N VAL A 21 38.47 0.73 -1.66
CA VAL A 21 37.54 1.84 -1.40
C VAL A 21 36.42 1.79 -2.44
N PRO A 22 35.16 1.58 -2.04
CA PRO A 22 34.05 1.53 -2.99
C PRO A 22 33.79 2.93 -3.56
N LYS A 23 33.57 3.01 -4.87
CA LYS A 23 33.30 4.28 -5.57
C LYS A 23 31.80 4.45 -5.83
N THR A 24 31.06 3.34 -6.00
CA THR A 24 29.62 3.34 -6.29
C THR A 24 28.82 2.64 -5.19
N ALA A 25 27.50 2.88 -5.16
CA ALA A 25 26.59 2.19 -4.24
C ALA A 25 26.55 0.66 -4.48
N VAL A 26 26.75 0.23 -5.73
CA VAL A 26 26.81 -1.19 -6.09
C VAL A 26 28.07 -1.83 -5.51
N ASP A 27 29.20 -1.13 -5.54
CA ASP A 27 30.45 -1.63 -4.95
C ASP A 27 30.32 -1.81 -3.43
N LEU A 28 29.62 -0.90 -2.74
CA LEU A 28 29.33 -1.04 -1.30
C LEU A 28 28.52 -2.30 -1.00
N GLN A 29 27.46 -2.55 -1.76
CA GLN A 29 26.63 -3.74 -1.61
C GLN A 29 27.40 -5.01 -1.95
N ARG A 30 28.22 -4.98 -3.01
CA ARG A 30 29.09 -6.09 -3.39
C ARG A 30 30.06 -6.47 -2.28
N LEU A 31 30.73 -5.48 -1.67
CA LEU A 31 31.63 -5.71 -0.54
C LEU A 31 30.92 -6.28 0.69
N GLN A 32 29.70 -5.78 0.99
CA GLN A 32 28.88 -6.34 2.06
C GLN A 32 28.48 -7.79 1.75
N TYR A 33 28.03 -8.06 0.53
CA TYR A 33 27.64 -9.40 0.08
C TYR A 33 28.81 -10.39 0.13
N GLU A 34 29.98 -10.02 -0.41
CA GLU A 34 31.20 -10.82 -0.34
C GLU A 34 31.63 -11.07 1.11
N LYS A 35 31.38 -10.14 2.04
CA LYS A 35 31.64 -10.33 3.47
C LYS A 35 30.67 -11.33 4.10
N LEU A 36 29.38 -11.30 3.73
CA LEU A 36 28.38 -12.23 4.22
C LEU A 36 28.61 -13.66 3.67
N MET A 37 29.00 -13.79 2.41
CA MET A 37 29.22 -15.09 1.75
C MET A 37 30.49 -15.83 2.17
N LYS A 38 31.40 -15.17 2.91
CA LYS A 38 32.60 -15.82 3.46
C LYS A 38 32.26 -16.91 4.48
N ASP A 39 31.19 -16.72 5.27
CA ASP A 39 30.75 -17.63 6.33
C ASP A 39 29.22 -17.85 6.22
N PRO A 40 28.74 -18.77 5.37
CA PRO A 40 27.30 -18.94 5.13
C PRO A 40 26.53 -19.53 6.32
N ASP A 41 27.20 -20.28 7.20
CA ASP A 41 26.58 -20.91 8.38
C ASP A 41 26.33 -19.92 9.54
N LYS A 42 26.89 -18.71 9.46
CA LYS A 42 26.75 -17.70 10.51
C LYS A 42 25.43 -16.95 10.37
N ASN A 43 24.53 -17.09 11.34
CA ASN A 43 23.29 -16.31 11.37
C ASN A 43 23.57 -14.80 11.37
N VAL A 44 22.93 -14.06 10.46
CA VAL A 44 23.08 -12.61 10.33
C VAL A 44 22.14 -11.91 11.33
N PRO A 45 22.65 -11.07 12.24
CA PRO A 45 21.79 -10.34 13.15
C PRO A 45 21.03 -9.24 12.38
N ILE A 46 19.73 -9.46 12.16
CA ILE A 46 18.83 -8.42 11.66
C ILE A 46 18.64 -7.41 12.80
N PRO A 47 18.91 -6.12 12.59
CA PRO A 47 18.75 -5.14 13.64
C PRO A 47 17.27 -5.05 14.02
N GLU A 48 16.98 -5.31 15.29
CA GLU A 48 15.68 -5.01 15.86
C GLU A 48 15.42 -3.50 15.83
N LYS A 49 14.13 -3.12 15.86
CA LYS A 49 13.75 -1.71 15.98
C LYS A 49 14.43 -1.12 17.22
N ARG A 50 15.02 0.07 17.07
CA ARG A 50 15.65 0.77 18.18
C ARG A 50 14.59 1.03 19.25
N LYS A 51 14.87 0.61 20.48
CA LYS A 51 14.02 0.90 21.63
C LYS A 51 14.08 2.39 21.90
N GLU A 52 12.92 3.01 22.01
CA GLU A 52 12.81 4.40 22.42
C GLU A 52 13.32 4.55 23.86
N TRP A 53 13.96 5.68 24.14
CA TRP A 53 14.45 5.94 25.49
C TRP A 53 13.24 6.18 26.39
N LYS A 54 13.16 5.41 27.48
CA LYS A 54 12.15 5.57 28.52
C LYS A 54 12.81 5.85 29.87
N PRO A 55 12.21 6.68 30.74
CA PRO A 55 12.64 6.81 32.11
C PRO A 55 12.66 5.46 32.80
N THR A 56 13.67 5.22 33.65
CA THR A 56 13.72 4.00 34.46
C THR A 56 12.64 4.06 35.53
N ASP A 57 11.98 2.93 35.76
CA ASP A 57 11.01 2.78 36.84
C ASP A 57 11.65 3.11 38.20
N PRO A 58 10.90 3.71 39.14
CA PRO A 58 11.40 3.94 40.48
C PRO A 58 11.76 2.61 41.15
N LYS A 59 12.75 2.64 42.05
CA LYS A 59 13.10 1.44 42.84
C LYS A 59 12.03 1.22 43.89
N ASP A 60 11.63 -0.03 44.09
CA ASP A 60 10.60 -0.40 45.08
C ASP A 60 11.01 -0.04 46.51
N PHE A 61 12.27 -0.31 46.88
CA PHE A 61 12.78 -0.06 48.22
C PHE A 61 14.08 0.73 48.19
N VAL A 62 14.13 1.81 48.96
CA VAL A 62 15.36 2.54 49.27
C VAL A 62 15.89 2.03 50.60
N ARG A 63 17.06 1.39 50.59
CA ARG A 63 17.65 0.73 51.77
C ARG A 63 18.41 1.68 52.71
N PHE A 64 18.77 2.88 52.24
CA PHE A 64 19.68 3.80 52.94
C PHE A 64 18.97 5.10 53.36
N VAL A 65 17.73 4.99 53.83
CA VAL A 65 16.97 6.15 54.32
C VAL A 65 17.42 6.47 55.74
N MET A 66 17.95 7.68 55.95
CA MET A 66 18.28 8.18 57.29
C MET A 66 17.02 8.70 58.00
N GLY A 67 17.03 8.74 59.34
CA GLY A 67 15.86 9.17 60.13
C GLY A 67 15.35 10.57 59.76
N SER A 68 14.05 10.81 59.89
CA SER A 68 13.40 12.04 59.42
C SER A 68 13.86 13.33 60.12
N SER A 69 14.39 13.22 61.34
CA SER A 69 14.94 14.33 62.12
C SER A 69 16.46 14.48 62.00
N ALA A 70 17.13 13.61 61.23
CA ALA A 70 18.57 13.69 61.05
C ALA A 70 18.96 14.88 60.16
N GLY A 71 20.09 15.52 60.46
CA GLY A 71 20.59 16.67 59.70
C GLY A 71 21.05 16.32 58.28
N ALA A 72 21.28 17.33 57.45
CA ALA A 72 21.75 17.13 56.08
C ALA A 72 23.18 16.53 56.07
N GLY A 73 23.32 15.34 55.50
CA GLY A 73 24.61 14.70 55.28
C GLY A 73 25.35 15.24 54.05
N SER A 74 26.65 15.00 53.95
CA SER A 74 27.48 15.45 52.82
C SER A 74 27.09 14.85 51.46
N GLY A 75 26.43 13.69 51.46
CA GLY A 75 25.95 13.00 50.26
C GLY A 75 24.56 13.44 49.77
N GLU A 76 23.79 14.17 50.59
CA GLU A 76 22.38 14.47 50.32
C GLU A 76 22.23 15.37 49.08
N PHE A 77 23.17 16.30 48.85
CA PHE A 77 23.18 17.13 47.66
C PHE A 77 23.26 16.31 46.36
N HIS A 78 24.09 15.27 46.34
CA HIS A 78 24.23 14.42 45.15
C HIS A 78 23.01 13.54 44.92
N VAL A 79 22.34 13.11 46.00
CA VAL A 79 21.07 12.39 45.92
C VAL A 79 20.00 13.30 45.30
N TYR A 80 19.80 14.51 45.82
CA TYR A 80 18.87 15.49 45.25
C TYR A 80 19.17 15.79 43.78
N ARG A 81 20.43 16.02 43.41
CA ARG A 81 20.81 16.30 42.01
C ARG A 81 20.42 15.15 41.08
N ALA A 82 20.65 13.91 41.51
CA ALA A 82 20.33 12.72 40.71
C ALA A 82 18.82 12.48 40.62
N THR A 83 18.07 12.64 41.72
CA THR A 83 16.62 12.51 41.72
C THR A 83 15.95 13.61 40.90
N ARG A 84 16.43 14.86 41.01
CA ARG A 84 15.92 16.00 40.21
C ARG A 84 16.14 15.79 38.73
N ARG A 85 17.33 15.34 38.31
CA ARG A 85 17.58 15.02 36.89
C ARG A 85 16.70 13.88 36.40
N ARG A 86 16.53 12.82 37.19
CA ARG A 86 15.65 11.70 36.82
C ARG A 86 14.21 12.17 36.66
N GLU A 87 13.74 13.02 37.56
CA GLU A 87 12.39 13.54 37.56
C GLU A 87 12.14 14.49 36.38
N ASN A 88 13.05 15.43 36.12
CA ASN A 88 12.94 16.31 34.94
C ASN A 88 12.89 15.48 33.65
N ASN A 89 13.79 14.51 33.49
CA ASN A 89 13.80 13.65 32.31
C ASN A 89 12.49 12.82 32.20
N ARG A 90 11.89 12.44 33.33
CA ARG A 90 10.59 11.74 33.37
C ARG A 90 9.46 12.65 32.93
N THR A 91 9.40 13.87 33.44
CA THR A 91 8.40 14.87 33.07
C THR A 91 8.52 15.24 31.59
N GLU A 92 9.73 15.51 31.11
CA GLU A 92 10.00 15.81 29.69
C GLU A 92 9.57 14.66 28.76
N TYR A 93 9.76 13.41 29.19
CA TYR A 93 9.28 12.24 28.45
C TYR A 93 7.76 12.20 28.39
N LEU A 94 7.08 12.34 29.54
CA LEU A 94 5.62 12.32 29.60
C LEU A 94 4.98 13.43 28.76
N GLU A 95 5.53 14.64 28.83
CA GLU A 95 5.07 15.77 28.02
C GLU A 95 5.26 15.50 26.51
N ARG A 96 6.39 14.90 26.12
CA ARG A 96 6.67 14.54 24.72
C ARG A 96 5.71 13.47 24.20
N GLU A 97 5.53 12.40 24.97
CA GLU A 97 4.62 11.30 24.61
C GLU A 97 3.18 11.82 24.48
N ALA A 98 2.70 12.59 25.46
CA ALA A 98 1.35 13.16 25.42
C ALA A 98 1.14 14.05 24.19
N LYS A 99 2.14 14.86 23.84
CA LYS A 99 2.09 15.69 22.63
C LYS A 99 2.06 14.84 21.36
N GLN A 100 2.92 13.83 21.27
CA GLN A 100 2.99 12.94 20.11
C GLN A 100 1.69 12.13 19.95
N GLU A 101 1.09 11.68 21.05
CA GLU A 101 -0.17 10.94 21.05
C GLU A 101 -1.33 11.82 20.58
N ALA A 102 -1.42 13.06 21.07
CA ALA A 102 -2.41 14.03 20.60
C ALA A 102 -2.26 14.33 19.09
N GLU A 103 -1.04 14.58 18.61
CA GLU A 103 -0.77 14.82 17.19
C GLU A 103 -1.13 13.60 16.31
N ASN A 104 -0.84 12.39 16.80
CA ASN A 104 -1.17 11.15 16.12
C ASN A 104 -2.69 10.91 16.04
N GLU A 105 -3.41 11.18 17.13
CA GLU A 105 -4.87 11.08 17.14
C GLU A 105 -5.51 12.05 16.16
N ASP A 106 -5.09 13.31 16.17
CA ASP A 106 -5.58 14.34 15.25
C ASP A 106 -5.29 13.97 13.79
N TYR A 107 -4.11 13.41 13.52
CA TYR A 107 -3.75 12.92 12.20
C TYR A 107 -4.63 11.74 11.77
N LYS A 108 -4.88 10.76 12.65
CA LYS A 108 -5.75 9.62 12.38
C LYS A 108 -7.19 10.07 12.09
N LYS A 109 -7.75 10.98 12.90
CA LYS A 109 -9.07 11.57 12.68
C LYS A 109 -9.16 12.24 11.30
N LYS A 110 -8.18 13.06 10.93
CA LYS A 110 -8.11 13.70 9.61
C LYS A 110 -8.03 12.68 8.46
N LEU A 111 -7.27 11.60 8.62
CA LEU A 111 -7.20 10.54 7.62
C LEU A 111 -8.54 9.83 7.44
N GLU A 112 -9.23 9.49 8.53
CA GLU A 112 -10.54 8.84 8.50
C GLU A 112 -11.58 9.73 7.84
N GLU A 113 -11.65 11.00 8.23
CA GLU A 113 -12.55 11.96 7.57
C GLU A 113 -12.30 12.06 6.06
N ASN A 114 -11.03 12.09 5.64
CA ASN A 114 -10.68 12.16 4.23
C ASN A 114 -11.08 10.89 3.47
N LYS A 115 -10.91 9.72 4.09
CA LYS A 115 -11.38 8.43 3.54
C LYS A 115 -12.90 8.43 3.38
N LEU A 116 -13.64 8.83 4.42
CA LEU A 116 -15.11 8.92 4.37
C LEU A 116 -15.59 9.90 3.29
N LYS A 117 -15.00 11.10 3.21
CA LYS A 117 -15.32 12.10 2.17
C LYS A 117 -15.02 11.57 0.76
N ALA A 118 -13.96 10.79 0.58
CA ALA A 118 -13.64 10.16 -0.70
C ALA A 118 -14.61 9.02 -1.04
N GLU A 119 -14.96 8.19 -0.06
CA GLU A 119 -15.93 7.09 -0.20
C GLU A 119 -17.33 7.59 -0.53
N GLU A 120 -17.80 8.65 0.13
CA GLU A 120 -19.10 9.26 -0.17
C GLU A 120 -19.15 9.79 -1.61
N LYS A 121 -18.11 10.52 -2.04
CA LYS A 121 -17.99 11.03 -3.41
C LYS A 121 -17.95 9.89 -4.43
N THR A 122 -17.20 8.82 -4.15
CA THR A 122 -17.11 7.67 -5.05
C THR A 122 -18.39 6.85 -5.07
N ALA A 123 -19.07 6.65 -3.94
CA ALA A 123 -20.36 5.97 -3.82
C ALA A 123 -21.45 6.71 -4.60
N LYS A 124 -21.55 8.04 -4.46
CA LYS A 124 -22.48 8.88 -5.24
C LYS A 124 -22.25 8.74 -6.75
N LYS A 125 -20.98 8.79 -7.19
CA LYS A 125 -20.61 8.60 -8.61
C LYS A 125 -20.89 7.17 -9.08
N ARG A 126 -20.61 6.16 -8.26
CA ARG A 126 -20.87 4.73 -8.53
C ARG A 126 -22.36 4.47 -8.69
N ALA A 127 -23.19 4.97 -7.78
CA ALA A 127 -24.66 4.88 -7.85
C ALA A 127 -25.20 5.53 -9.14
N LYS A 128 -24.70 6.72 -9.53
CA LYS A 128 -25.07 7.36 -10.80
C LYS A 128 -24.72 6.50 -12.02
N ARG A 129 -23.53 5.88 -12.04
CA ARG A 129 -23.10 4.96 -13.11
C ARG A 129 -23.96 3.69 -13.14
N GLN A 130 -24.27 3.10 -11.99
CA GLN A 130 -25.13 1.92 -11.88
C GLN A 130 -26.55 2.20 -12.38
N ARG A 131 -27.17 3.32 -11.97
CA ARG A 131 -28.47 3.75 -12.50
C ARG A 131 -28.46 3.92 -14.02
N LYS A 132 -27.39 4.53 -14.58
CA LYS A 132 -27.21 4.65 -16.04
C LYS A 132 -27.03 3.28 -16.72
N LYS A 133 -26.25 2.37 -16.12
CA LYS A 133 -26.04 1.00 -16.63
C LYS A 133 -27.36 0.22 -16.63
N GLN A 134 -28.13 0.27 -15.55
CA GLN A 134 -29.45 -0.34 -15.45
C GLN A 134 -30.40 0.20 -16.52
N LYS A 135 -30.50 1.52 -16.69
CA LYS A 135 -31.34 2.13 -17.75
C LYS A 135 -30.93 1.67 -19.15
N LYS A 136 -29.62 1.63 -19.46
CA LYS A 136 -29.13 1.11 -20.75
C LYS A 136 -29.45 -0.36 -20.95
N ASN A 137 -29.28 -1.20 -19.91
CA ASN A 137 -29.59 -2.62 -19.98
C ASN A 137 -31.09 -2.86 -20.17
N LEU A 138 -31.95 -2.10 -19.50
CA LEU A 138 -33.40 -2.15 -19.69
C LEU A 138 -33.79 -1.74 -21.12
N ALA A 139 -33.21 -0.67 -21.66
CA ALA A 139 -33.47 -0.24 -23.03
C ALA A 139 -33.01 -1.29 -24.06
N LYS A 140 -31.85 -1.94 -23.84
CA LYS A 140 -31.40 -3.06 -24.69
C LYS A 140 -32.37 -4.25 -24.62
N LYS A 141 -32.79 -4.66 -23.43
CA LYS A 141 -33.77 -5.74 -23.25
C LYS A 141 -35.11 -5.43 -23.93
N LYS A 142 -35.60 -4.18 -23.85
CA LYS A 142 -36.81 -3.76 -24.56
C LYS A 142 -36.64 -3.86 -26.07
N LYS A 143 -35.53 -3.37 -26.64
CA LYS A 143 -35.23 -3.52 -28.07
C LYS A 143 -35.10 -4.99 -28.50
N GLU A 144 -34.48 -5.83 -27.68
CA GLU A 144 -34.40 -7.28 -27.95
C GLU A 144 -35.78 -7.93 -27.94
N LEU A 145 -36.68 -7.51 -27.04
CA LEU A 145 -38.07 -7.98 -27.00
C LEU A 145 -38.87 -7.49 -28.23
N GLU A 146 -38.75 -6.21 -28.58
CA GLU A 146 -39.39 -5.62 -29.78
C GLU A 146 -38.90 -6.30 -31.06
N ASN A 147 -37.59 -6.55 -31.18
CA ASN A 147 -37.03 -7.27 -32.33
C ASN A 147 -37.56 -8.70 -32.42
N LYS A 148 -37.68 -9.42 -31.30
CA LYS A 148 -38.27 -10.77 -31.25
C LYS A 148 -39.76 -10.76 -31.64
N GLN A 149 -40.53 -9.79 -31.17
CA GLN A 149 -41.95 -9.63 -31.55
C GLN A 149 -42.09 -9.30 -33.05
N GLY A 150 -41.25 -8.40 -33.57
CA GLY A 150 -41.19 -8.09 -35.00
C GLY A 150 -40.81 -9.30 -35.85
N THR A 151 -39.88 -10.15 -35.39
CA THR A 151 -39.54 -11.39 -36.12
C THR A 151 -40.71 -12.38 -36.13
N ILE A 152 -41.44 -12.53 -35.02
CA ILE A 152 -42.61 -13.41 -34.95
C ILE A 152 -43.74 -12.90 -35.86
N ILE A 153 -44.02 -11.60 -35.90
CA ILE A 153 -45.04 -11.01 -36.78
C ILE A 153 -44.66 -11.17 -38.26
N VAL A 154 -43.39 -10.99 -38.61
CA VAL A 154 -42.91 -11.21 -39.99
C VAL A 154 -43.04 -12.68 -40.39
N ILE A 155 -42.67 -13.63 -39.51
CA ILE A 155 -42.82 -15.06 -39.80
C ILE A 155 -44.29 -15.46 -39.99
N LEU A 156 -45.21 -14.89 -39.21
CA LEU A 156 -46.66 -15.17 -39.34
C LEU A 156 -47.34 -14.45 -40.52
N SER A 157 -46.71 -13.44 -41.12
CA SER A 157 -47.26 -12.69 -42.28
C SER A 157 -46.68 -13.10 -43.64
N ILE A 158 -45.52 -13.77 -43.66
CA ILE A 158 -44.93 -14.38 -44.87
C ILE A 158 -45.89 -15.33 -45.64
N PRO A 159 -46.74 -16.17 -45.01
CA PRO A 159 -47.66 -17.00 -45.81
C PRO A 159 -48.71 -16.17 -46.57
N TYR A 160 -49.16 -15.02 -46.05
CA TYR A 160 -50.15 -14.16 -46.71
C TYR A 160 -49.57 -13.33 -47.87
N ILE A 161 -48.30 -12.93 -47.78
CA ILE A 161 -47.63 -12.11 -48.81
C ILE A 161 -47.25 -12.95 -50.05
N ILE A 162 -46.84 -14.21 -49.86
CA ILE A 162 -46.55 -15.12 -50.98
C ILE A 162 -47.83 -15.46 -51.77
N ILE A 163 -49.00 -15.47 -51.13
CA ILE A 163 -50.30 -15.66 -51.80
C ILE A 163 -50.66 -14.43 -52.65
N CYS A 164 -50.35 -13.21 -52.20
CA CYS A 164 -50.75 -11.98 -52.90
C CYS A 164 -49.83 -11.62 -54.08
N CYS A 165 -48.53 -11.93 -54.00
CA CYS A 165 -47.55 -11.60 -55.06
C CYS A 165 -47.71 -12.44 -56.34
N LYS A 166 -48.50 -13.53 -56.30
CA LYS A 166 -48.86 -14.33 -57.49
C LYS A 166 -49.97 -13.72 -58.35
N MET A 167 -50.62 -12.63 -57.90
CA MET A 167 -51.71 -11.97 -58.64
C MET A 167 -51.35 -10.63 -59.30
N TYR A 168 -50.26 -9.96 -58.91
CA TYR A 168 -49.90 -8.64 -59.45
C TYR A 168 -48.40 -8.56 -59.77
N ASN A 169 -47.99 -9.09 -60.93
CA ASN A 169 -46.72 -8.71 -61.56
C ASN A 169 -46.68 -9.08 -63.05
N VAL A 170 -47.31 -8.24 -63.87
CA VAL A 170 -46.83 -7.91 -65.21
C VAL A 170 -47.01 -6.39 -65.32
N MET A 171 -45.91 -5.64 -65.51
CA MET A 171 -45.78 -4.44 -66.37
C MET A 171 -44.82 -3.35 -65.82
N HIS A 172 -43.77 -3.11 -66.61
CA HIS A 172 -42.78 -2.00 -66.66
C HIS A 172 -41.69 -1.88 -65.56
N CYS A 173 -40.37 -1.97 -65.83
CA CYS A 173 -39.42 -1.32 -66.78
C CYS A 173 -38.74 -0.02 -66.26
N MET A 174 -37.40 -0.06 -66.34
CA MET A 174 -36.42 1.02 -66.54
C MET A 174 -35.83 1.79 -65.34
N ASP A 175 -34.50 1.63 -65.26
CA ASP A 175 -33.43 2.64 -65.17
C ASP A 175 -33.25 3.55 -63.95
N GLY A 176 -32.00 3.59 -63.47
CA GLY A 176 -31.36 4.86 -63.13
C GLY A 176 -30.46 4.87 -61.89
N TYR A 177 -29.14 4.80 -62.14
CA TYR A 177 -28.03 5.56 -61.52
C TYR A 177 -28.02 5.88 -60.00
N PHE A 178 -26.87 5.68 -59.33
CA PHE A 178 -25.97 6.77 -58.87
C PHE A 178 -25.02 6.34 -57.68
N HIS A 179 -23.71 6.35 -57.98
CA HIS A 179 -22.54 6.67 -57.14
C HIS A 179 -22.47 6.32 -55.63
N ARG A 180 -21.51 5.44 -55.26
CA ARG A 180 -20.98 5.33 -53.89
C ARG A 180 -19.56 5.90 -53.81
N ARG A 181 -19.42 7.10 -53.22
CA ARG A 181 -18.12 7.72 -52.87
C ARG A 181 -17.51 7.10 -51.61
N HIS A 182 -16.19 6.91 -51.71
CA HIS A 182 -15.13 6.83 -50.70
C HIS A 182 -15.28 7.68 -49.40
N LYS A 183 -14.97 7.08 -48.22
CA LYS A 183 -13.85 7.43 -47.28
C LYS A 183 -14.14 7.14 -45.79
N ARG A 184 -13.13 6.50 -45.15
CA ARG A 184 -12.54 6.73 -43.80
C ARG A 184 -13.33 6.41 -42.51
N THR A 185 -12.76 5.47 -41.76
CA THR A 185 -12.41 5.57 -40.31
C THR A 185 -11.17 4.69 -40.10
N ARG A 186 -9.95 5.22 -39.98
CA ARG A 186 -9.25 5.70 -38.76
C ARG A 186 -9.11 4.66 -37.64
N ASN A 187 -7.84 4.44 -37.29
CA ASN A 187 -7.29 3.93 -36.02
C ASN A 187 -8.05 4.42 -34.79
#